data_AF-A0A4R7J1V5-F1
#
_entry.id   AF-A0A4R7J1V5-F1
#
_cell.length_a   1.000
_cell.length_b   1.000
_cell.length_c   1.000
_cell.angle_alpha   90.00
_cell.angle_beta   90.00
_cell.angle_gamma   90.00
#
_symmetry.space_group_name_H-M   'P 1'
#
loop_
_entity.id
_entity.type
_entity.pdbx_description
1 polymer ?
#
loop_
_entity_poly.entity_id
_entity_poly.type
_entity_poly.pdbx_seq_one_letter_code
_entity_poly.pdbx_strand_id
1 'polypeptide(L)'
;MADRPGGDRALTYDPGRDAAERYPDWVIRHRPLGGIPEVLCRRRKVILIDRAQGWPAKRSALAHALAHLDLGHTGHHALDDLNEHEAELLAARRLIPLDHLVDAVLWAGECWAEVADQLTVDLRLLRHRCDHLHPSERHAIKRHLANHRLGQTA
;
A
#
# COMPACT_ATOMS: atom_id res chain seq x y z
N MET A 1 11.61 6.43 24.24
CA MET A 1 11.68 6.38 22.77
C MET A 1 12.71 5.32 22.42
N ALA A 2 12.27 4.07 22.25
CA ALA A 2 13.16 3.00 21.84
C ALA A 2 13.57 3.25 20.37
N ASP A 3 14.86 3.11 20.11
CA ASP A 3 15.46 3.19 18.78
C ASP A 3 14.85 2.12 17.86
N ARG A 4 14.63 2.41 16.56
CA ARG A 4 13.98 1.52 15.58
C ARG A 4 14.91 0.31 15.28
N PRO A 5 14.69 -0.89 15.82
CA PRO A 5 15.51 -2.05 15.46
C PRO A 5 14.84 -2.71 14.24
N GLY A 6 15.43 -2.54 13.05
CA GLY A 6 14.92 -3.06 11.77
C GLY A 6 14.83 -2.03 10.63
N GLY A 7 15.26 -0.79 10.88
CA GLY A 7 15.29 0.26 9.86
C GLY A 7 16.50 0.14 8.93
N ASP A 8 16.41 -0.64 7.85
CA ASP A 8 17.31 -0.43 6.71
C ASP A 8 16.78 -0.89 5.34
N ARG A 9 15.61 -1.53 5.27
CA ARG A 9 14.97 -1.76 3.98
C ARG A 9 14.18 -0.53 3.56
N ALA A 10 14.81 0.27 2.70
CA ALA A 10 14.11 1.29 1.93
C ALA A 10 12.85 0.68 1.29
N LEU A 11 11.72 1.38 1.39
CA LEU A 11 10.49 0.98 0.69
C LEU A 11 10.82 0.77 -0.79
N THR A 12 10.58 -0.43 -1.30
CA THR A 12 11.06 -0.86 -2.62
C THR A 12 10.26 -0.23 -3.77
N TYR A 13 9.04 0.21 -3.50
CA TYR A 13 8.18 0.86 -4.48
C TYR A 13 7.89 2.30 -4.07
N ASP A 14 8.11 3.25 -4.99
CA ASP A 14 7.71 4.65 -4.84
C ASP A 14 6.70 5.00 -5.94
N PRO A 15 5.40 5.18 -5.60
CA PRO A 15 4.38 5.48 -6.59
C PRO A 15 4.57 6.87 -7.22
N GLY A 16 5.23 7.81 -6.54
CA GLY A 16 5.54 9.13 -7.10
C GLY A 16 6.59 9.03 -8.21
N ARG A 17 7.66 8.27 -7.96
CA ARG A 17 8.68 7.96 -8.96
C ARG A 17 8.12 7.16 -10.12
N ASP A 18 7.37 6.10 -9.83
CA ASP A 18 6.73 5.25 -10.83
C ASP A 18 5.82 6.04 -11.77
N ALA A 19 5.00 6.94 -11.20
CA ALA A 19 4.16 7.82 -11.98
C ALA A 19 4.96 8.78 -12.86
N ALA A 20 6.04 9.39 -12.34
CA ALA A 20 6.88 10.29 -13.12
C ALA A 20 7.57 9.58 -14.30
N GLU A 21 7.98 8.33 -14.11
CA GLU A 21 8.67 7.52 -15.13
C GLU A 21 7.70 7.00 -16.20
N ARG A 22 6.56 6.43 -15.81
CA ARG A 22 5.63 5.77 -16.75
C ARG A 22 4.56 6.69 -17.32
N TYR A 23 4.25 7.77 -16.61
CA TYR A 23 3.15 8.67 -16.92
C TYR A 23 3.60 10.15 -16.91
N PRO A 24 4.68 10.53 -17.63
CA PRO A 24 5.24 11.88 -17.56
C PRO A 24 4.26 12.99 -18.02
N ASP A 25 3.31 12.65 -18.89
CA ASP A 25 2.30 13.58 -19.40
C ASP A 25 1.07 13.72 -18.49
N TRP A 26 1.00 12.98 -17.39
CA TRP A 26 -0.15 12.98 -16.51
C TRP A 26 -0.07 14.09 -15.46
N VAL A 27 -1.20 14.74 -15.22
CA VAL A 27 -1.32 15.77 -14.20
C VAL A 27 -1.70 15.14 -12.88
N ILE A 28 -0.75 15.10 -11.93
CA ILE A 28 -0.97 14.62 -10.57
C ILE A 28 -1.00 15.81 -9.62
N ARG A 29 -2.11 16.01 -8.90
CA ARG A 29 -2.32 17.18 -8.04
C ARG A 29 -3.04 16.84 -6.74
N HIS A 30 -2.67 17.53 -5.67
CA HIS A 30 -3.39 17.43 -4.40
C HIS A 30 -4.49 18.51 -4.33
N ARG A 31 -5.74 18.10 -4.11
CA ARG A 31 -6.93 18.97 -4.07
C ARG A 31 -7.84 18.59 -2.91
N PRO A 32 -8.70 19.48 -2.41
CA PRO A 32 -9.71 19.07 -1.42
C PRO A 32 -10.72 18.17 -2.13
N LEU A 33 -10.76 16.89 -1.77
CA LEU A 33 -11.69 15.93 -2.38
C LEU A 33 -12.82 15.51 -1.44
N GLY A 34 -12.92 16.13 -0.27
CA GLY A 34 -14.03 15.87 0.67
C GLY A 34 -13.99 14.48 1.27
N GLY A 35 -12.80 13.91 1.49
CA GLY A 35 -12.61 12.56 2.04
C GLY A 35 -12.55 11.45 1.00
N ILE A 36 -12.76 11.75 -0.28
CA ILE A 36 -12.48 10.80 -1.38
C ILE A 36 -10.96 10.70 -1.55
N PRO A 37 -10.32 9.54 -1.35
CA PRO A 37 -8.85 9.44 -1.34
C PRO A 37 -8.19 9.90 -2.65
N GLU A 38 -8.74 9.48 -3.79
CA GLU A 38 -8.31 9.93 -5.10
C GLU A 38 -9.43 9.99 -6.13
N VAL A 39 -9.21 10.78 -7.19
CA VAL A 39 -10.02 10.77 -8.41
C VAL A 39 -9.09 10.59 -9.59
N LEU A 40 -9.29 9.51 -10.33
CA LEU A 40 -8.56 9.20 -11.55
C LEU A 40 -9.45 9.46 -12.79
N CYS A 41 -9.01 10.35 -13.68
CA CYS A 41 -9.67 10.63 -14.96
C CYS A 41 -8.73 10.32 -16.13
N ARG A 42 -8.88 9.12 -16.72
CA ARG A 42 -8.03 8.66 -17.83
C ARG A 42 -8.14 9.54 -19.08
N ARG A 43 -9.36 9.96 -19.45
CA ARG A 43 -9.60 10.82 -20.62
C ARG A 43 -8.85 12.15 -20.54
N ARG A 44 -8.70 12.71 -19.34
CA ARG A 44 -7.98 13.98 -19.12
C ARG A 44 -6.53 13.78 -18.70
N LYS A 45 -6.07 12.54 -18.53
CA LYS A 45 -4.76 12.19 -17.94
C LYS A 45 -4.53 12.90 -16.60
N VAL A 46 -5.51 12.87 -15.70
CA VAL A 46 -5.46 13.53 -14.38
C VAL A 46 -5.61 12.51 -13.27
N ILE A 47 -4.77 12.61 -12.25
CA ILE A 47 -4.97 11.99 -10.93
C ILE A 47 -5.03 13.11 -9.89
N LEU A 48 -6.14 13.18 -9.15
CA LEU A 48 -6.27 14.06 -8.00
C LEU A 48 -6.17 13.21 -6.73
N ILE A 49 -5.42 13.68 -5.74
CA ILE A 49 -5.31 13.04 -4.42
C ILE A 49 -5.84 14.01 -3.37
N ASP A 50 -6.54 13.52 -2.34
CA ASP A 50 -7.04 14.41 -1.30
C ASP A 50 -5.90 15.06 -0.51
N ARG A 51 -5.87 16.40 -0.51
CA ARG A 51 -4.81 17.14 0.16
C ARG A 51 -4.89 17.05 1.68
N ALA A 52 -6.08 16.78 2.23
CA ALA A 52 -6.32 16.71 3.68
C ALA A 52 -5.71 15.47 4.32
N GLN A 53 -5.40 14.43 3.54
CA GLN A 53 -4.87 13.17 4.05
C GLN A 53 -3.38 13.27 4.44
N GLY A 54 -2.96 12.41 5.38
CA GLY A 54 -1.55 12.22 5.74
C GLY A 54 -0.75 11.59 4.60
N TRP A 55 0.58 11.62 4.73
CA TRP A 55 1.48 11.05 3.72
C TRP A 55 1.23 9.56 3.42
N PRO A 56 1.02 8.66 4.41
CA PRO A 56 0.74 7.25 4.13
C PRO A 56 -0.51 7.02 3.27
N ALA A 57 -1.57 7.78 3.55
CA ALA A 57 -2.82 7.71 2.78
C ALA A 57 -2.63 8.26 1.37
N LYS A 58 -1.94 9.39 1.18
CA LYS A 58 -1.61 9.95 -0.15
C LYS A 58 -0.78 8.99 -1.00
N ARG A 59 0.21 8.34 -0.38
CA ARG A 59 1.05 7.32 -1.02
C ARG A 59 0.23 6.11 -1.46
N SER A 60 -0.69 5.65 -0.60
CA SER A 60 -1.61 4.54 -0.89
C SER A 60 -2.58 4.88 -2.02
N ALA A 61 -3.19 6.07 -1.97
CA ALA A 61 -4.09 6.60 -2.98
C ALA A 61 -3.43 6.71 -4.37
N LEU A 62 -2.18 7.19 -4.44
CA LEU A 62 -1.45 7.24 -5.71
C LEU A 62 -1.16 5.84 -6.26
N ALA A 63 -0.74 4.90 -5.41
CA ALA A 63 -0.52 3.51 -5.84
C ALA A 63 -1.81 2.85 -6.34
N HIS A 64 -2.95 3.13 -5.68
CA HIS A 64 -4.28 2.68 -6.09
C HIS A 64 -4.66 3.21 -7.47
N ALA A 65 -4.52 4.53 -7.69
CA ALA A 65 -4.76 5.14 -9.00
C ALA A 65 -3.89 4.51 -10.11
N LEU A 66 -2.60 4.27 -9.84
CA LEU A 66 -1.70 3.63 -10.81
C LEU A 66 -2.09 2.18 -11.09
N ALA A 67 -2.60 1.45 -10.10
CA ALA A 67 -3.09 0.09 -10.29
C ALA A 67 -4.28 0.05 -11.26
N HIS A 68 -5.24 0.97 -11.16
CA HIS A 68 -6.32 1.10 -12.15
C HIS A 68 -5.80 1.34 -13.57
N LEU A 69 -4.73 2.14 -13.72
CA LEU A 69 -4.14 2.39 -15.04
C LEU A 69 -3.55 1.12 -15.66
N ASP A 70 -2.90 0.31 -14.83
CA ASP A 70 -2.18 -0.89 -15.25
C ASP A 70 -3.12 -2.06 -15.57
N LEU A 71 -4.21 -2.17 -14.81
CA LEU A 71 -5.27 -3.15 -15.08
C LEU A 71 -6.20 -2.73 -16.22
N GLY A 72 -6.04 -1.50 -16.73
CA GLY A 72 -6.83 -1.01 -17.85
C GLY A 72 -8.28 -0.68 -17.48
N HIS A 73 -8.58 -0.41 -16.21
CA HIS A 73 -9.93 -0.06 -15.76
C HIS A 73 -10.40 1.26 -16.41
N THR A 74 -11.57 1.24 -17.04
CA THR A 74 -12.14 2.39 -17.78
C THR A 74 -13.46 2.92 -17.19
N GLY A 75 -13.99 2.30 -16.14
CA GLY A 75 -15.25 2.69 -15.49
C GLY A 75 -15.11 3.81 -14.47
N HIS A 76 -16.26 4.28 -13.95
CA HIS A 76 -16.29 5.08 -12.73
C HIS A 76 -15.97 4.15 -11.56
N HIS A 77 -14.71 4.15 -11.14
CA HIS A 77 -14.10 3.40 -10.02
C HIS A 77 -15.10 2.91 -8.96
N ALA A 78 -15.88 3.80 -8.37
CA ALA A 78 -16.84 3.48 -7.31
C ALA A 78 -18.05 2.56 -7.67
N LEU A 79 -18.23 2.12 -8.92
CA LEU A 79 -19.40 1.34 -9.35
C LEU A 79 -19.09 -0.12 -9.71
N ASP A 80 -17.81 -0.53 -9.72
CA ASP A 80 -17.41 -1.89 -10.07
C ASP A 80 -16.52 -2.48 -8.97
N ASP A 81 -17.17 -3.20 -8.05
CA ASP A 81 -16.52 -3.81 -6.87
C ASP A 81 -15.35 -4.73 -7.25
N LEU A 82 -15.40 -5.38 -8.43
CA LEU A 82 -14.31 -6.24 -8.88
C LEU A 82 -13.08 -5.41 -9.28
N ASN A 83 -13.28 -4.33 -10.04
CA ASN A 83 -12.18 -3.45 -10.44
C ASN A 83 -11.53 -2.78 -9.24
N GLU A 84 -12.30 -2.33 -8.26
CA GLU A 84 -11.76 -1.76 -7.01
C GLU A 84 -10.97 -2.79 -6.23
N HIS A 85 -11.48 -4.01 -6.11
CA HIS A 85 -10.79 -5.11 -5.44
C HIS A 85 -9.44 -5.44 -6.12
N GLU A 86 -9.44 -5.59 -7.45
CA GLU A 86 -8.21 -5.90 -8.19
C GLU A 86 -7.17 -4.78 -8.10
N ALA A 87 -7.62 -3.52 -8.17
CA ALA A 87 -6.74 -2.35 -8.01
C ALA A 87 -6.16 -2.26 -6.59
N GLU A 88 -7.00 -2.44 -5.57
CA GLU A 88 -6.58 -2.42 -4.16
C GLU A 88 -5.56 -3.54 -3.89
N LEU A 89 -5.80 -4.75 -4.39
CA LEU A 89 -4.86 -5.87 -4.29
C LEU A 89 -3.52 -5.58 -4.98
N LEU A 90 -3.54 -5.01 -6.18
CA LEU A 90 -2.31 -4.69 -6.91
C LEU A 90 -1.53 -3.59 -6.20
N ALA A 91 -2.19 -2.53 -5.74
CA ALA A 91 -1.58 -1.46 -4.96
C ALA A 91 -0.97 -1.99 -3.66
N ALA A 92 -1.73 -2.83 -2.94
CA ALA A 92 -1.28 -3.47 -1.70
C ALA A 92 -0.04 -4.34 -1.93
N ARG A 93 0.00 -5.17 -2.97
CA ARG A 93 1.18 -6.01 -3.27
C ARG A 93 2.42 -5.20 -3.62
N ARG A 94 2.26 -4.05 -4.27
CA ARG A 94 3.38 -3.15 -4.62
C ARG A 94 3.93 -2.41 -3.40
N LEU A 95 3.05 -1.86 -2.58
CA LEU A 95 3.43 -1.08 -1.40
C LEU A 95 3.87 -1.96 -0.24
N ILE A 96 3.34 -3.18 -0.14
CA ILE A 96 3.54 -4.11 0.97
C ILE A 96 4.07 -5.45 0.42
N PRO A 97 5.36 -5.49 0.02
CA PRO A 97 6.06 -6.75 -0.21
C PRO A 97 5.98 -7.66 1.02
N LEU A 98 5.96 -8.98 0.79
CA LEU A 98 5.75 -9.96 1.86
C LEU A 98 6.82 -9.90 2.95
N ASP A 99 8.07 -9.71 2.57
CA ASP A 99 9.21 -9.60 3.48
C ASP A 99 9.11 -8.34 4.35
N HIS A 100 8.74 -7.20 3.75
CA HIS A 100 8.49 -5.96 4.49
C HIS A 100 7.33 -6.12 5.48
N LEU A 101 6.26 -6.83 5.10
CA LEU A 101 5.14 -7.14 6.00
C LEU A 101 5.58 -7.99 7.19
N VAL A 102 6.40 -9.03 6.94
CA VAL A 102 6.96 -9.87 8.02
C VAL A 102 7.78 -9.03 8.98
N ASP A 103 8.71 -8.22 8.47
CA ASP A 103 9.60 -7.39 9.28
C ASP A 103 8.80 -6.38 10.13
N ALA A 104 7.79 -5.74 9.53
CA ALA A 104 6.93 -4.80 10.24
C ALA A 104 6.08 -5.47 11.34
N VAL A 105 5.52 -6.66 11.07
CA VAL A 105 4.76 -7.42 12.08
C VAL A 105 5.65 -7.94 13.20
N LEU A 106 6.88 -8.37 12.90
CA LEU A 106 7.84 -8.79 13.92
C LEU A 106 8.23 -7.64 14.84
N TRP A 107 8.33 -6.43 14.30
CA TRP A 107 8.66 -5.23 15.05
C TRP A 107 7.49 -4.73 15.92
N ALA A 108 6.30 -4.56 15.32
CA ALA A 108 5.15 -3.94 15.98
C ALA A 108 4.23 -4.95 16.72
N GLY A 109 4.46 -6.25 16.54
CA GLY A 109 3.56 -7.28 17.05
C GLY A 109 2.16 -7.17 16.47
N GLU A 110 1.15 -7.31 17.33
CA GLU A 110 -0.27 -7.25 16.93
C GLU A 110 -0.84 -5.81 16.85
N CYS A 111 0.03 -4.80 16.97
CA CYS A 111 -0.36 -3.39 16.83
C CYS A 111 -0.42 -2.99 15.34
N TRP A 112 -1.54 -3.28 14.67
CA TRP A 112 -1.68 -3.03 13.22
C TRP A 112 -1.52 -1.56 12.79
N ALA A 113 -1.82 -0.61 13.69
CA ALA A 113 -1.58 0.81 13.41
C ALA A 113 -0.07 1.09 13.28
N GLU A 114 0.74 0.54 14.18
CA GLU A 114 2.19 0.66 14.13
C GLU A 114 2.80 -0.09 12.93
N VAL A 115 2.22 -1.23 12.54
CA VAL A 115 2.59 -1.93 11.29
C VAL A 115 2.33 -1.04 10.07
N ALA A 116 1.16 -0.40 9.98
CA ALA A 116 0.81 0.49 8.88
C ALA A 116 1.73 1.72 8.82
N ASP A 117 2.03 2.31 9.98
CA ASP A 117 2.95 3.44 10.09
C ASP A 117 4.37 3.05 9.66
N GLN A 118 4.86 1.89 10.08
CA GLN A 118 6.18 1.39 9.70
C GLN A 118 6.27 1.11 8.19
N LEU A 119 5.20 0.60 7.58
CA LEU A 119 5.11 0.37 6.13
C LEU A 119 4.80 1.65 5.34
N THR A 120 4.46 2.74 6.03
CA THR A 120 4.05 4.02 5.42
C THR A 120 2.86 3.86 4.47
N VAL A 121 1.85 3.08 4.88
CA VAL A 121 0.63 2.78 4.10
C VAL A 121 -0.63 3.13 4.89
N ASP A 122 -1.76 3.23 4.18
CA ASP A 122 -3.08 3.31 4.80
C ASP A 122 -3.45 1.99 5.50
N LEU A 123 -4.10 2.09 6.66
CA LEU A 123 -4.48 0.92 7.45
C LEU A 123 -5.52 0.03 6.74
N ARG A 124 -6.42 0.59 5.93
CA ARG A 124 -7.38 -0.21 5.16
C ARG A 124 -6.66 -1.04 4.11
N LEU A 125 -5.70 -0.45 3.40
CA LEU A 125 -4.89 -1.15 2.41
C LEU A 125 -4.08 -2.29 3.04
N LEU A 126 -3.49 -2.06 4.22
CA LEU A 126 -2.81 -3.11 4.99
C LEU A 126 -3.76 -4.26 5.36
N ARG A 127 -4.95 -3.95 5.86
CA ARG A 127 -5.96 -4.98 6.19
C ARG A 127 -6.37 -5.76 4.95
N HIS A 128 -6.65 -5.07 3.86
CA HIS A 128 -7.00 -5.69 2.58
C HIS A 128 -5.89 -6.65 2.12
N ARG A 129 -4.62 -6.27 2.26
CA ARG A 129 -3.47 -7.13 1.97
C ARG A 129 -3.48 -8.40 2.82
N CYS A 130 -3.69 -8.27 4.12
CA CYS A 130 -3.70 -9.36 5.09
C CYS A 130 -4.87 -10.34 4.87
N ASP A 131 -6.05 -9.82 4.51
CA ASP A 131 -7.24 -10.62 4.23
C ASP A 131 -7.06 -11.47 2.95
N HIS A 132 -6.24 -10.98 2.02
CA HIS A 132 -6.02 -11.62 0.72
C HIS A 132 -4.58 -12.12 0.53
N LEU A 133 -3.87 -12.44 1.62
CA LEU A 133 -2.60 -13.15 1.53
C LEU A 133 -2.82 -14.50 0.84
N HIS A 134 -2.01 -14.77 -0.19
CA HIS A 134 -2.01 -16.06 -0.85
C HIS A 134 -1.59 -17.15 0.16
N PRO A 135 -2.10 -18.39 0.07
CA PRO A 135 -1.79 -19.46 1.02
C PRO A 135 -0.28 -19.68 1.26
N SER A 136 0.54 -19.57 0.22
CA SER A 136 2.01 -19.66 0.36
C SER A 136 2.61 -18.50 1.16
N GLU A 137 2.06 -17.30 1.04
CA GLU A 137 2.47 -16.11 1.79
C GLU A 137 2.10 -16.24 3.26
N ARG A 138 0.88 -16.72 3.54
CA ARG A 138 0.43 -17.04 4.91
C ARG A 138 1.36 -18.07 5.55
N HIS A 139 1.74 -19.11 4.82
CA HIS A 139 2.67 -20.12 5.29
C HIS A 139 4.06 -19.54 5.56
N ALA A 140 4.57 -18.70 4.66
CA ALA A 140 5.86 -18.03 4.85
C ALA A 140 5.86 -17.14 6.10
N ILE A 141 4.84 -16.30 6.31
CA ILE A 141 4.71 -15.46 7.52
C ILE A 141 4.73 -16.33 8.78
N LYS A 142 3.90 -17.39 8.83
CA LYS A 142 3.85 -18.32 9.98
C LYS A 142 5.23 -18.90 10.30
N ARG A 143 5.99 -19.31 9.28
CA ARG A 143 7.35 -19.83 9.44
C ARG A 143 8.31 -18.78 10.01
N HIS A 144 8.27 -17.55 9.49
CA HIS A 144 9.12 -16.45 10.00
C HIS A 144 8.80 -16.12 11.47
N LEU A 145 7.51 -16.05 11.82
CA LEU A 145 7.08 -15.82 13.20
C LEU A 145 7.54 -16.93 14.16
N ALA A 146 7.45 -18.20 13.73
CA ALA A 146 7.90 -19.34 14.52
C ALA A 146 9.43 -19.29 14.77
N ASN A 147 10.21 -19.02 13.71
CA ASN A 147 11.67 -18.92 13.82
C ASN A 147 12.11 -17.78 14.73
N HIS A 148 11.42 -16.63 14.67
CA HIS A 148 11.72 -15.49 15.54
C HIS A 148 11.45 -15.79 17.02
N ARG A 149 10.34 -16.47 17.34
CA ARG A 149 10.03 -16.88 18.72
C ARG A 149 11.06 -17.87 19.28
N LEU A 150 11.54 -18.79 18.46
CA LEU A 150 12.61 -19.72 18.85
C LEU A 150 13.94 -18.98 19.11
N GLY A 151 14.27 -17.96 18.30
CA GLY A 151 15.48 -17.15 18.51
C GLY A 151 15.46 -16.23 19.73
N GLN A 152 14.29 -15.92 20.29
CA GLN A 152 14.15 -15.13 21.52
C GLN A 152 14.19 -15.97 22.81
N THR A 153 14.08 -17.30 22.69
CA THR A 153 14.03 -18.24 23.84
C THR A 153 15.33 -19.00 24.07
N ALA A 154 16.34 -18.77 23.23
CA ALA A 154 17.71 -19.28 23.34
C ALA A 154 18.65 -18.18 23.85
#